data_AF-A0A432X781-F1
#
_entry.id   AF-A0A432X781-F1
#
_cell.length_a   1.000
_cell.length_b   1.000
_cell.length_c   1.000
_cell.angle_alpha   90.00
_cell.angle_beta   90.00
_cell.angle_gamma   90.00
#
_symmetry.space_group_name_H-M   'P 1'
#
loop_
_entity.id
_entity.type
_entity.pdbx_description
1 polymer ?
#
loop_
_entity_poly.entity_id
_entity_poly.type
_entity_poly.pdbx_seq_one_letter_code
_entity_poly.pdbx_strand_id
1 'polypeptide(L)'
;MADLDLSQYGITDATEIYYNPSYEFLFEQETRSDLTGYDKGRVTSSGAVAVDTGIFTGRSPKDKYIVRDDVTRDTVWWSDQGKNDNKPIDTETWSHLKGLVTNQLSNKALYVVDAFCGANENTRLAVRFITEVAWQAHFVKNMFIRPSDAELENFNPDFVVMNGAKCTNPNYKEQGLNSENFVAFNLTERIQLIGGTWYGGEMKKGLFSMMNYYLPLQGIASMHCSANVGEKGDVAIFFGLSGTGKTTLSTDPKRQLIGDDEHGWDDDGVFNFEGGCYAKTINLSEEAEPDIYRAIRRDALLENVTVGEDGVVDFDDNSKTENTRVSYPIYHIDNIVKPVSKAGHAKKVIFLTADAFGVLPPVSKLTKDQAEYHFLSGFTAKLAGTERGITEPTPTFSACFGAAFLSLHPTQYAEVLAKRMTDSGAEAYLVNTGWNGTGKRISIQATRAIIDAILDGSIEDAEFVELPYFNLAMPTALPGVEDSSILDPRQTYADVAEWDGKAKDLAKLFIDNFEKFTDNEEGKRLVSAGPTL
;
A
#
# COMPACT_ATOMS: atom_id res chain seq x y z
N MET A 1 31.26 -16.43 3.43
CA MET A 1 30.64 -15.11 3.70
C MET A 1 31.45 -14.10 2.93
N ALA A 2 30.84 -13.35 2.01
CA ALA A 2 31.50 -12.18 1.47
C ALA A 2 31.74 -11.20 2.63
N ASP A 3 32.96 -10.66 2.75
CA ASP A 3 33.23 -9.58 3.70
C ASP A 3 32.41 -8.36 3.26
N LEU A 4 31.25 -8.17 3.90
CA LEU A 4 30.37 -7.03 3.67
C LEU A 4 31.03 -5.77 4.21
N ASP A 5 31.62 -4.98 3.31
CA ASP A 5 32.17 -3.67 3.67
C ASP A 5 31.06 -2.62 3.75
N LEU A 6 30.60 -2.32 4.97
CA LEU A 6 29.60 -1.29 5.22
C LEU A 6 30.20 0.14 5.27
N SER A 7 31.53 0.28 5.25
CA SER A 7 32.19 1.59 5.29
C SER A 7 31.90 2.44 4.05
N GLN A 8 31.61 1.79 2.92
CA GLN A 8 31.13 2.44 1.71
C GLN A 8 29.83 3.26 1.91
N TYR A 9 29.03 2.92 2.93
CA TYR A 9 27.81 3.63 3.29
C TYR A 9 28.03 4.67 4.40
N GLY A 10 29.24 4.74 4.96
CA GLY A 10 29.60 5.61 6.09
C GLY A 10 29.43 4.97 7.47
N ILE A 11 29.11 3.67 7.54
CA ILE A 11 29.00 2.90 8.79
C ILE A 11 30.38 2.33 9.12
N THR A 12 30.91 2.63 10.31
CA THR A 12 32.23 2.18 10.75
C THR A 12 32.14 1.29 11.99
N ASP A 13 33.14 0.43 12.16
CA ASP A 13 33.37 -0.33 13.38
C ASP A 13 32.16 -1.19 13.82
N ALA A 14 31.38 -1.73 12.88
CA ALA A 14 30.32 -2.67 13.19
C ALA A 14 30.90 -3.87 13.96
N THR A 15 30.37 -4.13 15.17
CA THR A 15 30.94 -5.15 16.06
C THR A 15 30.63 -6.56 15.60
N GLU A 16 29.48 -6.73 14.93
CA GLU A 16 29.02 -7.98 14.36
C GLU A 16 28.04 -7.69 13.20
N ILE A 17 28.03 -8.54 12.17
CA ILE A 17 27.09 -8.44 11.05
C ILE A 17 26.34 -9.76 10.92
N TYR A 18 25.04 -9.73 11.23
CA TYR A 18 24.12 -10.84 10.99
C TYR A 18 23.54 -10.71 9.58
N TYR A 19 24.19 -11.36 8.62
CA TYR A 19 23.80 -11.31 7.21
C TYR A 19 22.72 -12.33 6.85
N ASN A 20 21.67 -11.87 6.18
CA ASN A 20 20.51 -12.64 5.72
C ASN A 20 20.00 -13.65 6.78
N PRO A 21 19.72 -13.20 8.02
CA PRO A 21 19.40 -14.07 9.14
C PRO A 21 18.21 -14.99 8.83
N SER A 22 18.26 -16.23 9.34
CA SER A 22 17.15 -17.17 9.25
C SER A 22 15.98 -16.73 10.14
N TYR A 23 14.79 -17.26 9.88
CA TYR A 23 13.62 -17.03 10.74
C TYR A 23 13.83 -17.55 12.16
N GLU A 24 14.49 -18.71 12.31
CA GLU A 24 14.85 -19.26 13.62
C GLU A 24 15.75 -18.28 14.40
N PHE A 25 16.80 -17.75 13.75
CA PHE A 25 17.70 -16.79 14.40
C PHE A 25 16.98 -15.49 14.75
N LEU A 26 16.12 -14.96 13.87
CA LEU A 26 15.33 -13.77 14.15
C LEU A 26 14.41 -13.98 15.35
N PHE A 27 13.72 -15.13 15.43
CA PHE A 27 12.88 -15.48 16.56
C PHE A 27 13.67 -15.53 17.88
N GLU A 28 14.86 -16.14 17.88
CA GLU A 28 15.75 -16.14 19.05
C GLU A 28 16.15 -14.71 19.44
N GLN A 29 16.54 -13.87 18.47
CA GLN A 29 16.95 -12.50 18.74
C GLN A 29 15.80 -11.62 19.24
N GLU A 30 14.58 -11.79 18.74
CA GLU A 30 13.39 -11.02 19.11
C GLU A 30 12.84 -11.37 20.50
N THR A 31 13.13 -12.58 20.98
CA THR A 31 12.59 -13.13 22.24
C THR A 31 13.61 -13.10 23.39
N ARG A 32 14.78 -12.49 23.15
CA ARG A 32 15.81 -12.24 24.14
C ARG A 32 15.28 -11.46 25.34
N SER A 33 15.62 -11.93 26.54
CA SER A 33 15.14 -11.33 27.80
C SER A 33 15.77 -9.97 28.13
N ASP A 34 16.89 -9.63 27.51
CA ASP A 34 17.63 -8.37 27.73
C ASP A 34 17.15 -7.20 26.85
N LEU A 35 16.23 -7.45 25.91
CA LEU A 35 15.65 -6.39 25.08
C LEU A 35 14.78 -5.44 25.91
N THR A 36 14.85 -4.15 25.59
CA THR A 36 14.10 -3.09 26.26
C THR A 36 13.47 -2.14 25.25
N GLY A 37 12.50 -1.33 25.69
CA GLY A 37 11.82 -0.37 24.82
C GLY A 37 11.12 -1.04 23.62
N TYR A 38 11.25 -0.44 22.45
CA TYR A 38 10.61 -0.89 21.20
C TYR A 38 11.36 -2.03 20.50
N ASP A 39 12.52 -2.45 21.02
CA ASP A 39 13.24 -3.61 20.52
C ASP A 39 12.54 -4.92 20.94
N LYS A 40 11.80 -4.89 22.07
CA LYS A 40 11.27 -6.07 22.74
C LYS A 40 10.11 -6.72 21.97
N GLY A 41 10.27 -7.99 21.61
CA GLY A 41 9.21 -8.85 21.14
C GLY A 41 8.53 -9.64 22.26
N ARG A 42 7.26 -10.01 22.05
CA ARG A 42 6.50 -10.93 22.91
C ARG A 42 5.91 -12.06 22.09
N VAL A 43 6.15 -13.31 22.49
CA VAL A 43 5.52 -14.48 21.86
C VAL A 43 4.04 -14.54 22.25
N THR A 44 3.18 -14.67 21.25
CA THR A 44 1.73 -14.85 21.42
C THR A 44 1.36 -16.33 21.43
N SER A 45 0.12 -16.66 21.81
CA SER A 45 -0.42 -18.02 21.79
C SER A 45 -0.43 -18.67 20.39
N SER A 46 -0.43 -17.85 19.32
CA SER A 46 -0.27 -18.31 17.93
C SER A 46 1.16 -18.75 17.57
N GLY A 47 2.14 -18.43 18.42
CA GLY A 47 3.56 -18.59 18.13
C GLY A 47 4.18 -17.42 17.35
N ALA A 48 3.38 -16.48 16.83
CA ALA A 48 3.88 -15.24 16.25
C ALA A 48 4.46 -14.31 17.33
N VAL A 49 5.46 -13.51 16.96
CA VAL A 49 6.01 -12.45 17.81
C VAL A 49 5.21 -11.17 17.61
N ALA A 50 4.91 -10.46 18.70
CA ALA A 50 4.28 -9.14 18.69
C ALA A 50 5.26 -8.06 19.18
N VAL A 51 5.27 -6.92 18.49
CA VAL A 51 6.12 -5.76 18.80
C VAL A 51 5.29 -4.48 18.95
N ASP A 52 5.89 -3.49 19.61
CA ASP A 52 5.33 -2.18 19.90
C ASP A 52 6.17 -1.09 19.21
N THR A 53 5.56 -0.27 18.35
CA THR A 53 6.26 0.82 17.63
C THR A 53 6.06 2.20 18.27
N GLY A 54 5.65 2.23 19.54
CA GLY A 54 5.41 3.44 20.31
C GLY A 54 4.29 4.30 19.74
N ILE A 55 4.58 5.59 19.58
CA ILE A 55 3.65 6.57 19.00
C ILE A 55 3.56 6.48 17.47
N PHE A 56 4.45 5.73 16.83
CA PHE A 56 4.55 5.59 15.38
C PHE A 56 3.74 4.38 14.92
N THR A 57 2.43 4.46 15.08
CA THR A 57 1.46 3.40 14.72
C THR A 57 0.98 3.49 13.27
N GLY A 58 1.65 4.30 12.45
CA GLY A 58 1.28 4.58 11.06
C GLY A 58 2.33 5.46 10.37
N ARG A 59 2.13 5.73 9.08
CA ARG A 59 3.05 6.52 8.27
C ARG A 59 3.18 7.97 8.76
N SER A 60 4.33 8.59 8.45
CA SER A 60 4.63 10.00 8.72
C SER A 60 4.85 10.78 7.41
N PRO A 61 3.81 10.99 6.58
CA PRO A 61 3.94 11.66 5.27
C PRO A 61 4.53 13.08 5.37
N LYS A 62 4.26 13.78 6.48
CA LYS A 62 4.84 15.11 6.76
C LYS A 62 6.35 15.09 7.02
N ASP A 63 6.94 13.93 7.26
CA ASP A 63 8.38 13.74 7.48
C ASP A 63 9.06 13.03 6.29
N LYS A 64 8.36 12.86 5.16
CA LYS A 64 8.91 12.34 3.89
C LYS A 64 9.67 13.43 3.11
N TYR A 65 10.92 13.18 2.74
CA TYR A 65 11.74 14.12 1.95
C TYR A 65 12.49 13.44 0.82
N ILE A 66 12.72 14.14 -0.29
CA ILE A 66 13.51 13.65 -1.43
C ILE A 66 14.56 14.71 -1.76
N VAL A 67 15.81 14.28 -1.96
CA VAL A 67 16.89 15.18 -2.39
C VAL A 67 16.58 15.72 -3.78
N ARG A 68 16.58 17.04 -3.93
CA ARG A 68 16.40 17.71 -5.22
C ARG A 68 17.77 18.02 -5.84
N ASP A 69 18.22 17.14 -6.72
CA ASP A 69 19.50 17.21 -7.44
C ASP A 69 19.28 17.03 -8.95
N ASP A 70 20.36 16.88 -9.73
CA ASP A 70 20.24 16.73 -11.19
C ASP A 70 19.50 15.46 -11.64
N VAL A 71 19.39 14.42 -10.80
CA VAL A 71 18.64 13.19 -11.12
C VAL A 71 17.14 13.43 -10.96
N THR A 72 16.74 14.16 -9.92
CA THR A 72 15.33 14.27 -9.52
C THR A 72 14.65 15.57 -9.93
N ARG A 73 15.42 16.66 -10.17
CA ARG A 73 14.90 18.03 -10.33
C ARG A 73 13.76 18.12 -11.34
N ASP A 74 13.93 17.50 -12.51
CA ASP A 74 12.99 17.66 -13.63
C ASP A 74 12.07 16.43 -13.83
N THR A 75 12.17 15.43 -12.96
CA THR A 75 11.43 14.15 -13.10
C THR A 75 10.47 13.87 -11.94
N VAL A 76 10.84 14.23 -10.72
CA VAL A 76 9.97 14.04 -9.54
C VAL A 76 8.84 15.08 -9.55
N TRP A 77 7.63 14.65 -9.18
CA TRP A 77 6.52 15.54 -8.92
C TRP A 77 6.67 16.17 -7.54
N TRP A 78 7.20 17.39 -7.52
CA TRP A 78 7.57 18.07 -6.28
C TRP A 78 6.36 18.66 -5.54
N SER A 79 6.44 18.74 -4.21
CA SER A 79 5.36 19.30 -3.38
C SER A 79 5.18 20.82 -3.54
N ASP A 80 6.15 21.51 -4.14
CA ASP A 80 6.05 22.94 -4.51
C ASP A 80 5.44 23.17 -5.90
N GLN A 81 5.22 22.09 -6.67
CA GLN A 81 4.50 22.09 -7.96
C GLN A 81 3.02 21.67 -7.81
N GLY A 82 2.67 20.98 -6.72
CA GLY A 82 1.32 20.51 -6.46
C GLY A 82 1.18 19.90 -5.06
N LYS A 83 -0.06 19.61 -4.64
CA LYS A 83 -0.32 19.03 -3.30
C LYS A 83 0.07 17.55 -3.25
N ASN A 84 1.28 17.25 -2.77
CA ASN A 84 1.79 15.91 -2.52
C ASN A 84 2.84 15.92 -1.37
N ASP A 85 3.39 14.75 -1.04
CA ASP A 85 4.32 14.56 0.08
C ASP A 85 5.82 14.62 -0.31
N ASN A 86 6.15 14.86 -1.58
CA ASN A 86 7.52 14.85 -2.12
C ASN A 86 8.23 16.18 -1.82
N LYS A 87 8.56 16.39 -0.55
CA LYS A 87 9.19 17.63 -0.07
C LYS A 87 10.68 17.65 -0.43
N PRO A 88 11.17 18.72 -1.08
CA PRO A 88 12.57 18.81 -1.45
C PRO A 88 13.46 19.05 -0.23
N ILE A 89 14.62 18.40 -0.18
CA ILE A 89 15.76 18.77 0.67
C ILE A 89 17.01 18.96 -0.21
N ASP A 90 17.98 19.71 0.28
CA ASP A 90 19.27 19.87 -0.37
C ASP A 90 20.28 18.79 0.06
N THR A 91 21.41 18.73 -0.65
CA THR A 91 22.48 17.77 -0.40
C THR A 91 23.15 17.97 0.97
N GLU A 92 23.17 19.19 1.49
CA GLU A 92 23.75 19.49 2.81
C GLU A 92 22.90 18.90 3.93
N THR A 93 21.59 19.14 3.90
CA THR A 93 20.61 18.54 4.81
C THR A 93 20.65 17.02 4.72
N TRP A 94 20.67 16.46 3.50
CA TRP A 94 20.85 15.03 3.29
C TRP A 94 22.12 14.49 3.96
N SER A 95 23.26 15.15 3.75
CA SER A 95 24.55 14.70 4.31
C SER A 95 24.51 14.71 5.84
N HIS A 96 23.87 15.70 6.45
CA HIS A 96 23.63 15.74 7.90
C HIS A 96 22.76 14.58 8.36
N LEU A 97 21.61 14.34 7.72
CA LEU A 97 20.70 13.24 8.06
C LEU A 97 21.39 11.87 7.90
N LYS A 98 22.16 11.69 6.82
CA LYS A 98 22.96 10.47 6.59
C LYS A 98 23.96 10.28 7.71
N GLY A 99 24.68 11.33 8.11
CA GLY A 99 25.60 11.30 9.24
C GLY A 99 24.95 10.89 10.55
N LEU A 100 23.73 11.35 10.85
CA LEU A 100 22.99 10.92 12.04
C LEU A 100 22.73 9.41 12.04
N VAL A 101 22.23 8.88 10.93
CA VAL A 101 21.90 7.46 10.80
C VAL A 101 23.14 6.58 10.80
N THR A 102 24.19 6.96 10.08
CA THR A 102 25.43 6.17 10.05
C THR A 102 26.12 6.16 11.40
N ASN A 103 26.19 7.31 12.10
CA ASN A 103 26.72 7.37 13.47
C ASN A 103 25.90 6.51 14.43
N GLN A 104 24.57 6.47 14.26
CA GLN A 104 23.69 5.62 15.05
C GLN A 104 23.96 4.13 14.82
N LEU A 105 24.29 3.72 13.59
CA LEU A 105 24.51 2.32 13.22
C LEU A 105 25.97 1.86 13.42
N SER A 106 26.93 2.78 13.46
CA SER A 106 28.34 2.47 13.76
C SER A 106 28.54 1.93 15.18
N ASN A 107 29.60 1.15 15.40
CA ASN A 107 29.96 0.58 16.71
C ASN A 107 28.91 -0.36 17.32
N LYS A 108 28.10 -1.03 16.49
CA LYS A 108 27.02 -1.92 16.92
C LYS A 108 26.99 -3.24 16.15
N ALA A 109 26.26 -4.21 16.71
CA ALA A 109 25.82 -5.38 15.96
C ALA A 109 24.69 -4.97 15.01
N LEU A 110 24.80 -5.37 13.75
CA LEU A 110 23.87 -4.99 12.69
C LEU A 110 23.25 -6.22 12.03
N TYR A 111 21.99 -6.08 11.64
CA TYR A 111 21.30 -7.02 10.78
C TYR A 111 21.32 -6.45 9.37
N VAL A 112 21.81 -7.25 8.42
CA VAL A 112 21.86 -6.89 7.01
C VAL A 112 21.01 -7.89 6.24
N VAL A 113 19.99 -7.42 5.53
CA VAL A 113 19.10 -8.25 4.72
C VAL A 113 19.18 -7.79 3.27
N ASP A 114 19.70 -8.65 2.41
CA ASP A 114 19.62 -8.49 0.96
C ASP A 114 18.35 -9.18 0.44
N ALA A 115 17.52 -8.42 -0.29
CA ALA A 115 16.24 -8.86 -0.83
C ALA A 115 15.90 -8.18 -2.16
N PHE A 116 14.85 -8.64 -2.85
CA PHE A 116 14.36 -8.02 -4.08
C PHE A 116 13.03 -7.31 -3.88
N CYS A 117 12.87 -6.17 -4.56
CA CYS A 117 11.60 -5.48 -4.75
C CYS A 117 11.21 -5.57 -6.24
N GLY A 118 10.18 -6.35 -6.56
CA GLY A 118 9.83 -6.74 -7.93
C GLY A 118 10.09 -8.21 -8.23
N ALA A 119 9.06 -8.95 -8.63
CA ALA A 119 9.17 -10.38 -8.96
C ALA A 119 9.85 -10.67 -10.30
N ASN A 120 9.95 -9.69 -11.20
CA ASN A 120 10.59 -9.85 -12.50
C ASN A 120 12.05 -9.34 -12.47
N GLU A 121 12.98 -10.19 -12.88
CA GLU A 121 14.43 -9.93 -12.81
C GLU A 121 14.88 -8.71 -13.62
N ASN A 122 14.24 -8.44 -14.76
CA ASN A 122 14.56 -7.33 -15.65
C ASN A 122 14.23 -5.94 -15.06
N THR A 123 13.37 -5.87 -14.04
CA THR A 123 12.87 -4.59 -13.49
C THR A 123 12.94 -4.52 -11.97
N ARG A 124 13.37 -5.59 -11.29
CA ARG A 124 13.48 -5.61 -9.83
C ARG A 124 14.60 -4.72 -9.35
N LEU A 125 14.43 -4.15 -8.16
CA LEU A 125 15.51 -3.55 -7.40
C LEU A 125 16.13 -4.62 -6.49
N ALA A 126 17.45 -4.80 -6.57
CA ALA A 126 18.21 -5.45 -5.50
C ALA A 126 18.37 -4.47 -4.33
N VAL A 127 17.83 -4.80 -3.17
CA VAL A 127 17.80 -3.91 -2.01
C VAL A 127 18.58 -4.50 -0.85
N ARG A 128 19.45 -3.67 -0.25
CA ARG A 128 20.11 -3.96 1.02
C ARG A 128 19.50 -3.17 2.16
N PHE A 129 18.97 -3.86 3.16
CA PHE A 129 18.47 -3.25 4.38
C PHE A 129 19.52 -3.38 5.49
N ILE A 130 19.73 -2.31 6.26
CA ILE A 130 20.65 -2.27 7.40
C ILE A 130 19.90 -1.76 8.62
N THR A 131 19.83 -2.58 9.67
CA THR A 131 19.12 -2.26 10.92
C THR A 131 19.96 -2.68 12.14
N GLU A 132 19.72 -2.06 13.29
CA GLU A 132 20.28 -2.50 14.58
C GLU A 132 19.25 -3.27 15.44
N VAL A 133 18.07 -3.56 14.89
CA VAL A 133 16.94 -4.19 15.60
C VAL A 133 16.46 -5.41 14.82
N ALA A 134 16.40 -6.56 15.49
CA ALA A 134 16.08 -7.86 14.88
C ALA A 134 14.71 -7.86 14.19
N TRP A 135 13.67 -7.38 14.86
CA TRP A 135 12.33 -7.41 14.30
C TRP A 135 12.21 -6.54 13.03
N GLN A 136 13.00 -5.48 12.89
CA GLN A 136 13.02 -4.67 11.68
C GLN A 136 13.59 -5.46 10.50
N ALA A 137 14.62 -6.28 10.74
CA ALA A 137 15.16 -7.20 9.76
C ALA A 137 14.16 -8.32 9.41
N HIS A 138 13.42 -8.84 10.39
CA HIS A 138 12.32 -9.78 10.18
C HIS A 138 11.21 -9.16 9.31
N PHE A 139 10.79 -7.92 9.60
CA PHE A 139 9.79 -7.23 8.80
C PHE A 139 10.17 -7.21 7.31
N VAL A 140 11.39 -6.79 6.98
CA VAL A 140 11.83 -6.75 5.58
C VAL A 140 12.04 -8.13 4.98
N LYS A 141 12.43 -9.14 5.77
CA LYS A 141 12.48 -10.55 5.34
C LYS A 141 11.09 -11.10 4.97
N ASN A 142 10.05 -10.65 5.68
CA ASN A 142 8.66 -10.97 5.35
C ASN A 142 8.23 -10.25 4.08
N MET A 143 8.40 -8.92 4.05
CA MET A 143 7.78 -8.08 3.01
C MET A 143 8.46 -8.15 1.65
N PHE A 144 9.78 -8.37 1.59
CA PHE A 144 10.51 -8.39 0.32
C PHE A 144 10.77 -9.82 -0.18
N ILE A 145 11.03 -9.93 -1.48
CA ILE A 145 11.28 -11.23 -2.12
C ILE A 145 12.64 -11.72 -1.65
N ARG A 146 12.64 -12.90 -1.01
CA ARG A 146 13.83 -13.54 -0.45
C ARG A 146 14.65 -14.16 -1.58
N PRO A 147 15.91 -13.73 -1.79
CA PRO A 147 16.79 -14.33 -2.78
C PRO A 147 17.14 -15.76 -2.40
N SER A 148 17.45 -16.58 -3.40
CA SER A 148 18.10 -17.87 -3.20
C SER A 148 19.57 -17.70 -2.82
N ASP A 149 20.19 -18.73 -2.22
CA ASP A 149 21.62 -18.70 -1.86
C ASP A 149 22.52 -18.36 -3.08
N ALA A 150 22.17 -18.87 -4.26
CA ALA A 150 22.90 -18.59 -5.51
C ALA A 150 22.76 -17.13 -5.97
N GLU A 151 21.60 -16.50 -5.74
CA GLU A 151 21.42 -15.07 -6.02
C GLU A 151 22.18 -14.20 -5.01
N LEU A 152 22.33 -14.65 -3.76
CA LEU A 152 23.09 -13.94 -2.73
C LEU A 152 24.60 -13.92 -3.00
N GLU A 153 25.15 -14.95 -3.63
CA GLU A 153 26.59 -15.01 -3.97
C GLU A 153 27.06 -13.84 -4.86
N ASN A 154 26.17 -13.34 -5.73
CA ASN A 154 26.46 -12.25 -6.67
C ASN A 154 25.56 -11.02 -6.43
N PHE A 155 25.04 -10.86 -5.22
CA PHE A 155 24.10 -9.78 -4.93
C PHE A 155 24.80 -8.42 -4.93
N ASN A 156 24.35 -7.54 -5.82
CA ASN A 156 24.79 -6.15 -5.90
C ASN A 156 23.60 -5.23 -5.65
N PRO A 157 23.55 -4.48 -4.54
CA PRO A 157 22.40 -3.64 -4.23
C PRO A 157 22.27 -2.47 -5.22
N ASP A 158 21.10 -2.35 -5.82
CA ASP A 158 20.66 -1.17 -6.55
C ASP A 158 20.25 -0.05 -5.60
N PHE A 159 19.75 -0.38 -4.41
CA PHE A 159 19.26 0.57 -3.42
C PHE A 159 19.60 0.11 -2.00
N VAL A 160 19.88 1.05 -1.10
CA VAL A 160 20.17 0.75 0.31
C VAL A 160 19.16 1.45 1.21
N VAL A 161 18.62 0.73 2.20
CA VAL A 161 17.72 1.28 3.22
C VAL A 161 18.42 1.18 4.57
N MET A 162 18.72 2.33 5.18
CA MET A 162 19.32 2.39 6.51
C MET A 162 18.27 2.81 7.54
N ASN A 163 17.97 1.91 8.47
CA ASN A 163 16.99 2.15 9.52
C ASN A 163 17.69 2.54 10.83
N GLY A 164 17.76 3.85 11.08
CA GLY A 164 18.25 4.44 12.30
C GLY A 164 17.11 4.96 13.20
N ALA A 165 16.01 4.22 13.35
CA ALA A 165 14.83 4.64 14.13
C ALA A 165 15.15 5.15 15.55
N LYS A 166 16.28 4.74 16.13
CA LYS A 166 16.76 5.19 17.45
C LYS A 166 17.43 6.57 17.46
N CYS A 167 17.77 7.15 16.31
CA CYS A 167 18.28 8.53 16.22
C CYS A 167 17.17 9.49 15.82
N THR A 168 17.33 10.77 16.17
CA THR A 168 16.48 11.87 15.72
C THR A 168 17.36 13.04 15.26
N ASN A 169 16.78 13.98 14.52
CA ASN A 169 17.45 15.19 14.09
C ASN A 169 17.14 16.36 15.04
N PRO A 170 18.08 16.78 15.90
CA PRO A 170 17.86 17.89 16.82
C PRO A 170 17.78 19.25 16.10
N ASN A 171 18.34 19.36 14.89
CA ASN A 171 18.46 20.61 14.13
C ASN A 171 17.32 20.81 13.10
N TYR A 172 16.23 20.06 13.25
CA TYR A 172 15.15 20.03 12.25
C TYR A 172 14.51 21.41 12.03
N LYS A 173 14.43 22.25 13.07
CA LYS A 173 13.84 23.59 12.97
C LYS A 173 14.73 24.52 12.17
N GLU A 174 16.03 24.50 12.43
CA GLU A 174 17.03 25.30 11.72
C GLU A 174 17.11 24.89 10.24
N GLN A 175 16.89 23.62 9.95
CA GLN A 175 16.87 23.05 8.58
C GLN A 175 15.51 23.18 7.87
N GLY A 176 14.49 23.75 8.53
CA GLY A 176 13.16 23.92 7.95
C GLY A 176 12.38 22.61 7.73
N LEU A 177 12.72 21.54 8.44
CA LEU A 177 12.00 20.27 8.41
C LEU A 177 10.79 20.30 9.36
N ASN A 178 9.82 19.40 9.13
CA ASN A 178 8.57 19.29 9.88
C ASN A 178 8.77 18.85 11.35
N SER A 179 9.64 17.87 11.60
CA SER A 179 9.89 17.34 12.95
C SER A 179 11.31 16.79 13.08
N GLU A 180 11.67 16.32 14.28
CA GLU A 180 12.94 15.62 14.53
C GLU A 180 13.03 14.26 13.81
N ASN A 181 11.91 13.75 13.28
CA ASN A 181 11.83 12.49 12.54
C ASN A 181 12.02 12.76 11.04
N PHE A 182 12.50 11.75 10.32
CA PHE A 182 12.69 11.87 8.88
C PHE A 182 12.62 10.51 8.18
N VAL A 183 12.02 10.52 6.99
CA VAL A 183 12.10 9.45 5.99
C VAL A 183 12.61 10.10 4.71
N ALA A 184 13.91 10.02 4.46
CA ALA A 184 14.59 10.77 3.41
C ALA A 184 15.10 9.85 2.29
N PHE A 185 15.01 10.31 1.04
CA PHE A 185 15.43 9.56 -0.15
C PHE A 185 16.44 10.37 -0.96
N ASN A 186 17.52 9.72 -1.41
CA ASN A 186 18.46 10.27 -2.38
C ASN A 186 18.61 9.30 -3.55
N LEU A 187 18.18 9.70 -4.74
CA LEU A 187 18.20 8.84 -5.93
C LEU A 187 19.56 8.84 -6.65
N THR A 188 20.42 9.84 -6.40
CA THR A 188 21.81 9.84 -6.86
C THR A 188 22.64 8.81 -6.09
N GLU A 189 22.53 8.81 -4.75
CA GLU A 189 23.20 7.83 -3.91
C GLU A 189 22.46 6.48 -3.85
N ARG A 190 21.18 6.47 -4.26
CA ARG A 190 20.26 5.33 -4.17
C ARG A 190 20.09 4.80 -2.74
N ILE A 191 19.82 5.73 -1.81
CA ILE A 191 19.69 5.44 -0.38
C ILE A 191 18.37 6.00 0.17
N GLN A 192 17.73 5.22 1.04
CA GLN A 192 16.68 5.67 1.96
C GLN A 192 17.22 5.70 3.38
N LEU A 193 16.88 6.76 4.13
CA LEU A 193 17.16 6.93 5.55
C LEU A 193 15.85 6.96 6.33
N ILE A 194 15.80 6.26 7.46
CA ILE A 194 14.70 6.33 8.42
C ILE A 194 15.27 6.73 9.79
N GLY A 195 14.74 7.81 10.36
CA GLY A 195 15.11 8.32 11.69
C GLY A 195 13.88 8.65 12.54
N GLY A 196 13.94 8.29 13.82
CA GLY A 196 12.91 8.54 14.84
C GLY A 196 11.70 7.61 14.77
N THR A 197 11.12 7.41 13.59
CA THR A 197 9.94 6.55 13.42
C THR A 197 10.28 5.07 13.48
N TRP A 198 9.48 4.32 14.23
CA TRP A 198 9.58 2.86 14.36
C TRP A 198 8.54 2.13 13.50
N TYR A 199 7.70 2.82 12.74
CA TYR A 199 6.67 2.15 11.96
C TYR A 199 7.27 1.28 10.83
N GLY A 200 7.01 -0.04 10.83
CA GLY A 200 7.61 -0.95 9.85
C GLY A 200 7.27 -0.59 8.40
N GLY A 201 6.07 -0.05 8.18
CA GLY A 201 5.60 0.35 6.85
C GLY A 201 6.45 1.41 6.13
N GLU A 202 7.31 2.16 6.82
CA GLU A 202 8.23 3.11 6.16
C GLU A 202 9.33 2.39 5.36
N MET A 203 9.75 1.19 5.79
CA MET A 203 10.70 0.36 5.05
C MET A 203 10.09 -0.22 3.76
N LYS A 204 8.78 -0.52 3.79
CA LYS A 204 8.01 -0.99 2.63
C LYS A 204 7.71 0.14 1.65
N LYS A 205 7.00 1.17 2.12
CA LYS A 205 6.45 2.23 1.25
C LYS A 205 7.49 3.17 0.66
N GLY A 206 8.68 3.24 1.26
CA GLY A 206 9.81 3.93 0.65
C GLY A 206 10.21 3.31 -0.68
N LEU A 207 10.39 2.00 -0.72
CA LEU A 207 10.74 1.29 -1.96
C LEU A 207 9.59 1.24 -2.95
N PHE A 208 8.34 1.16 -2.48
CA PHE A 208 7.20 1.35 -3.37
C PHE A 208 7.23 2.72 -4.06
N SER A 209 7.63 3.79 -3.36
CA SER A 209 7.79 5.11 -3.96
C SER A 209 8.92 5.13 -5.00
N MET A 210 9.96 4.31 -4.84
CA MET A 210 11.03 4.16 -5.83
C MET A 210 10.56 3.36 -7.06
N MET A 211 9.79 2.28 -6.86
CA MET A 211 9.16 1.56 -7.97
C MET A 211 8.20 2.46 -8.75
N ASN A 212 7.41 3.28 -8.04
CA ASN A 212 6.55 4.31 -8.64
C ASN A 212 7.33 5.39 -9.40
N TYR A 213 8.63 5.57 -9.16
CA TYR A 213 9.48 6.45 -9.96
C TYR A 213 10.03 5.73 -11.19
N TYR A 214 10.65 4.57 -11.03
CA TYR A 214 11.38 3.90 -12.12
C TYR A 214 10.49 3.23 -13.15
N LEU A 215 9.40 2.58 -12.75
CA LEU A 215 8.61 1.72 -13.64
C LEU A 215 7.80 2.51 -14.67
N PRO A 216 7.06 3.58 -14.30
CA PRO A 216 6.29 4.32 -15.29
C PRO A 216 7.18 5.00 -16.34
N LEU A 217 8.40 5.42 -15.98
CA LEU A 217 9.39 5.96 -16.93
C LEU A 217 9.85 4.92 -17.97
N GLN A 218 9.62 3.63 -17.70
CA GLN A 218 9.89 2.51 -18.61
C GLN A 218 8.60 1.98 -19.28
N GLY A 219 7.47 2.67 -19.12
CA GLY A 219 6.18 2.24 -19.66
C GLY A 219 5.55 1.05 -18.92
N ILE A 220 5.97 0.79 -17.69
CA ILE A 220 5.43 -0.28 -16.83
C ILE A 220 4.53 0.35 -15.77
N ALA A 221 3.29 -0.13 -15.63
CA ALA A 221 2.41 0.43 -14.60
C ALA A 221 2.95 0.04 -13.22
N SER A 222 2.96 0.98 -12.28
CA SER A 222 3.26 0.71 -10.87
C SER A 222 2.01 1.06 -10.06
N MET A 223 1.46 0.06 -9.37
CA MET A 223 0.06 0.06 -8.94
C MET A 223 -0.06 -0.21 -7.45
N HIS A 224 -0.87 0.60 -6.77
CA HIS A 224 -1.27 0.36 -5.38
C HIS A 224 -2.58 -0.44 -5.37
N CYS A 225 -2.47 -1.74 -5.59
CA CYS A 225 -3.59 -2.65 -5.71
C CYS A 225 -3.27 -4.00 -5.06
N SER A 226 -4.29 -4.78 -4.71
CA SER A 226 -4.12 -6.23 -4.59
C SER A 226 -4.38 -6.90 -5.93
N ALA A 227 -3.92 -8.14 -6.10
CA ALA A 227 -4.15 -8.90 -7.32
C ALA A 227 -4.31 -10.40 -7.05
N ASN A 228 -5.21 -11.04 -7.80
CA ASN A 228 -5.41 -12.49 -7.77
C ASN A 228 -5.75 -13.04 -9.17
N VAL A 229 -5.69 -14.36 -9.31
CA VAL A 229 -5.94 -15.06 -10.57
C VAL A 229 -6.92 -16.23 -10.37
N GLY A 230 -7.88 -16.35 -11.28
CA GLY A 230 -8.82 -17.47 -11.30
C GLY A 230 -8.21 -18.72 -11.96
N GLU A 231 -8.89 -19.85 -11.85
CA GLU A 231 -8.44 -21.12 -12.43
C GLU A 231 -8.24 -21.07 -13.96
N LYS A 232 -8.92 -20.15 -14.65
CA LYS A 232 -8.80 -19.95 -16.11
C LYS A 232 -7.66 -19.00 -16.48
N GLY A 233 -6.87 -18.53 -15.51
CA GLY A 233 -5.80 -17.55 -15.73
C GLY A 233 -6.30 -16.10 -15.87
N ASP A 234 -7.59 -15.85 -15.59
CA ASP A 234 -8.16 -14.50 -15.58
C ASP A 234 -7.63 -13.73 -14.36
N VAL A 235 -6.89 -12.65 -14.60
CA VAL A 235 -6.31 -11.83 -13.52
C VAL A 235 -7.23 -10.66 -13.19
N ALA A 236 -7.37 -10.36 -11.90
CA ALA A 236 -8.08 -9.19 -11.41
C ALA A 236 -7.18 -8.36 -10.50
N ILE A 237 -7.28 -7.03 -10.61
CA ILE A 237 -6.57 -6.08 -9.75
C ILE A 237 -7.56 -5.18 -9.02
N PHE A 238 -7.31 -4.93 -7.74
CA PHE A 238 -8.19 -4.18 -6.84
C PHE A 238 -7.42 -2.98 -6.27
N PHE A 239 -7.66 -1.80 -6.82
CA PHE A 239 -7.12 -0.55 -6.29
C PHE A 239 -7.92 -0.08 -5.08
N GLY A 240 -7.25 0.61 -4.15
CA GLY A 240 -7.92 1.16 -2.98
C GLY A 240 -6.95 1.61 -1.89
N LEU A 241 -7.41 2.49 -1.00
CA LEU A 241 -6.64 2.84 0.18
C LEU A 241 -6.65 1.72 1.24
N SER A 242 -5.81 1.86 2.26
CA SER A 242 -5.78 0.90 3.36
C SER A 242 -7.14 0.86 4.09
N GLY A 243 -7.70 -0.35 4.23
CA GLY A 243 -8.98 -0.60 4.89
C GLY A 243 -10.23 -0.52 3.97
N THR A 244 -10.07 -0.22 2.68
CA THR A 244 -11.18 -0.23 1.72
C THR A 244 -11.49 -1.64 1.17
N GLY A 245 -10.87 -2.69 1.71
CA GLY A 245 -11.16 -4.08 1.37
C GLY A 245 -10.20 -4.75 0.38
N LYS A 246 -9.10 -4.11 -0.06
CA LYS A 246 -8.12 -4.72 -0.99
C LYS A 246 -7.70 -6.13 -0.57
N THR A 247 -7.16 -6.25 0.65
CA THR A 247 -6.64 -7.51 1.20
C THR A 247 -7.77 -8.54 1.39
N THR A 248 -8.88 -8.13 2.00
CA THR A 248 -10.04 -9.00 2.26
C THR A 248 -10.66 -9.57 0.98
N LEU A 249 -10.71 -8.77 -0.10
CA LEU A 249 -11.31 -9.16 -1.38
C LEU A 249 -10.32 -9.89 -2.31
N SER A 250 -9.01 -9.67 -2.18
CA SER A 250 -8.02 -10.45 -2.93
C SER A 250 -7.83 -11.86 -2.39
N THR A 251 -8.01 -12.04 -1.08
CA THR A 251 -7.94 -13.35 -0.41
C THR A 251 -9.27 -14.06 -0.53
N ASP A 252 -9.62 -14.41 -1.77
CA ASP A 252 -10.79 -15.21 -2.11
C ASP A 252 -10.38 -16.69 -2.20
N PRO A 253 -11.02 -17.62 -1.48
CA PRO A 253 -10.71 -19.05 -1.57
C PRO A 253 -10.85 -19.63 -2.99
N LYS A 254 -11.60 -18.97 -3.89
CA LYS A 254 -11.78 -19.37 -5.29
C LYS A 254 -10.64 -18.91 -6.22
N ARG A 255 -9.69 -18.13 -5.72
CA ARG A 255 -8.66 -17.45 -6.55
C ARG A 255 -7.31 -17.47 -5.89
N GLN A 256 -6.26 -17.66 -6.68
CA GLN A 256 -4.90 -17.67 -6.19
C GLN A 256 -4.41 -16.24 -6.00
N LEU A 257 -3.94 -15.89 -4.80
CA LEU A 257 -3.37 -14.57 -4.51
C LEU A 257 -2.04 -14.38 -5.26
N ILE A 258 -1.90 -13.24 -5.94
CA ILE A 258 -0.62 -12.78 -6.52
C ILE A 258 0.11 -11.89 -5.49
N GLY A 259 -0.62 -10.96 -4.88
CA GLY A 259 -0.13 -10.08 -3.80
C GLY A 259 -1.23 -9.16 -3.28
N ASP A 260 -1.00 -8.50 -2.14
CA ASP A 260 -2.04 -7.76 -1.40
C ASP A 260 -2.00 -6.24 -1.58
N ASP A 261 -0.92 -5.64 -2.10
CA ASP A 261 -0.78 -4.18 -2.02
C ASP A 261 0.02 -3.49 -3.14
N GLU A 262 1.08 -4.10 -3.68
CA GLU A 262 1.99 -3.44 -4.63
C GLU A 262 2.32 -4.30 -5.85
N HIS A 263 1.94 -3.85 -7.05
CA HIS A 263 2.13 -4.60 -8.29
C HIS A 263 2.64 -3.77 -9.45
N GLY A 264 3.38 -4.43 -10.33
CA GLY A 264 3.72 -3.93 -11.65
C GLY A 264 2.82 -4.53 -12.73
N TRP A 265 2.67 -3.82 -13.85
CA TRP A 265 2.07 -4.37 -15.06
C TRP A 265 2.95 -4.05 -16.28
N ASP A 266 3.68 -5.06 -16.74
CA ASP A 266 4.57 -4.99 -17.89
C ASP A 266 3.96 -5.68 -19.13
N ASP A 267 4.82 -6.02 -20.10
CA ASP A 267 4.45 -6.68 -21.34
C ASP A 267 4.06 -8.16 -21.14
N ASP A 268 4.47 -8.80 -20.05
CA ASP A 268 4.15 -10.19 -19.73
C ASP A 268 2.88 -10.32 -18.86
N GLY A 269 2.63 -9.33 -18.00
CA GLY A 269 1.43 -9.32 -17.16
C GLY A 269 1.60 -8.60 -15.82
N VAL A 270 0.80 -9.01 -14.85
CA VAL A 270 0.81 -8.43 -13.50
C VAL A 270 1.77 -9.21 -12.60
N PHE A 271 2.65 -8.49 -11.90
CA PHE A 271 3.64 -9.08 -10.99
C PHE A 271 3.71 -8.35 -9.66
N ASN A 272 3.89 -9.09 -8.57
CA ASN A 272 4.02 -8.52 -7.23
C ASN A 272 5.40 -7.88 -7.04
N PHE A 273 5.47 -6.79 -6.26
CA PHE A 273 6.75 -6.26 -5.81
C PHE A 273 7.28 -6.96 -4.56
N GLU A 274 6.39 -7.65 -3.85
CA GLU A 274 6.60 -8.10 -2.48
C GLU A 274 6.77 -9.61 -2.37
N GLY A 275 7.36 -10.04 -1.25
CA GLY A 275 7.50 -11.45 -0.84
C GLY A 275 6.60 -11.84 0.34
N GLY A 276 5.72 -10.94 0.76
CA GLY A 276 4.85 -11.02 1.93
C GLY A 276 3.60 -10.17 1.82
N CYS A 277 2.79 -10.17 2.89
CA CYS A 277 1.62 -9.32 3.04
C CYS A 277 1.70 -8.53 4.34
N TYR A 278 1.12 -7.32 4.35
CA TYR A 278 1.11 -6.45 5.53
C TYR A 278 -0.33 -6.09 5.94
N ALA A 279 -1.05 -7.10 6.41
CA ALA A 279 -2.48 -7.04 6.68
C ALA A 279 -2.80 -6.18 7.93
N LYS A 280 -3.97 -5.53 7.90
CA LYS A 280 -4.58 -4.94 9.09
C LYS A 280 -5.22 -6.04 9.93
N THR A 281 -5.18 -5.90 11.26
CA THR A 281 -5.68 -6.92 12.18
C THR A 281 -6.80 -6.45 13.10
N ILE A 282 -7.24 -5.18 13.00
CA ILE A 282 -8.33 -4.67 13.81
C ILE A 282 -9.65 -5.38 13.45
N ASN A 283 -10.34 -5.90 14.47
CA ASN A 283 -11.54 -6.74 14.36
C ASN A 283 -11.33 -8.01 13.51
N LEU A 284 -10.11 -8.53 13.44
CA LEU A 284 -9.81 -9.76 12.70
C LEU A 284 -10.43 -10.97 13.42
N SER A 285 -11.19 -11.78 12.69
CA SER A 285 -11.70 -13.07 13.17
C SER A 285 -11.46 -14.18 12.16
N GLU A 286 -11.32 -15.42 12.64
CA GLU A 286 -11.15 -16.57 11.77
C GLU A 286 -12.39 -16.83 10.91
N GLU A 287 -13.58 -16.49 11.39
CA GLU A 287 -14.82 -16.66 10.63
C GLU A 287 -14.90 -15.73 9.42
N ALA A 288 -14.44 -14.48 9.56
CA ALA A 288 -14.54 -13.48 8.51
C ALA A 288 -13.36 -13.54 7.52
N GLU A 289 -12.15 -13.80 8.02
CA GLU A 289 -10.90 -13.76 7.25
C GLU A 289 -9.97 -14.95 7.62
N PRO A 290 -10.39 -16.20 7.34
CA PRO A 290 -9.70 -17.40 7.82
C PRO A 290 -8.26 -17.52 7.35
N ASP A 291 -7.97 -17.20 6.09
CA ASP A 291 -6.63 -17.27 5.52
C ASP A 291 -5.65 -16.30 6.21
N ILE A 292 -6.09 -15.06 6.46
CA ILE A 292 -5.28 -14.05 7.14
C ILE A 292 -5.08 -14.44 8.60
N TYR A 293 -6.14 -14.88 9.29
CA TYR A 293 -6.04 -15.34 10.68
C TYR A 293 -5.05 -16.51 10.83
N ARG A 294 -5.13 -17.51 9.93
CA ARG A 294 -4.23 -18.68 9.95
C ARG A 294 -2.81 -18.36 9.50
N ALA A 295 -2.60 -17.27 8.77
CA ALA A 295 -1.27 -16.78 8.45
C ALA A 295 -0.53 -16.25 9.68
N ILE A 296 -1.24 -15.94 10.78
CA ILE A 296 -0.67 -15.50 12.05
C ILE A 296 -0.21 -16.74 12.83
N ARG A 297 1.07 -17.05 12.67
CA ARG A 297 1.78 -18.15 13.35
C ARG A 297 3.26 -17.80 13.45
N ARG A 298 4.11 -18.71 13.93
CA ARG A 298 5.58 -18.53 13.92
C ARG A 298 6.05 -18.00 12.54
N ASP A 299 6.95 -17.02 12.55
CA ASP A 299 7.46 -16.25 11.39
C ASP A 299 6.52 -15.15 10.86
N ALA A 300 5.33 -15.00 11.45
CA ALA A 300 4.58 -13.76 11.37
C ALA A 300 5.05 -12.77 12.46
N LEU A 301 4.95 -11.48 12.16
CA LEU A 301 5.30 -10.40 13.06
C LEU A 301 4.10 -9.46 13.22
N LEU A 302 3.48 -9.50 14.40
CA LEU A 302 2.38 -8.63 14.80
C LEU A 302 2.92 -7.27 15.25
N GLU A 303 2.24 -6.19 14.86
CA GLU A 303 2.60 -4.82 15.19
C GLU A 303 1.42 -4.15 15.94
N ASN A 304 1.68 -3.67 17.15
CA ASN A 304 0.78 -2.85 17.96
C ASN A 304 -0.54 -3.51 18.42
N VAL A 305 -0.68 -4.83 18.29
CA VAL A 305 -1.82 -5.57 18.85
C VAL A 305 -1.75 -5.66 20.37
N THR A 306 -2.90 -5.74 21.02
CA THR A 306 -2.99 -5.98 22.46
C THR A 306 -2.79 -7.47 22.74
N VAL A 307 -1.87 -7.79 23.65
CA VAL A 307 -1.56 -9.17 24.05
C VAL A 307 -1.85 -9.34 25.54
N GLY A 308 -2.81 -10.20 25.88
CA GLY A 308 -3.18 -10.56 27.25
C GLY A 308 -2.05 -11.28 28.00
N GLU A 309 -2.12 -11.40 29.32
CA GLU A 309 -1.08 -12.06 30.14
C GLU A 309 -0.80 -13.51 29.73
N ASP A 310 -1.84 -14.21 29.29
CA ASP A 310 -1.82 -15.58 28.76
C ASP A 310 -1.25 -15.69 27.33
N GLY A 311 -0.91 -14.57 26.69
CA GLY A 311 -0.40 -14.52 25.33
C GLY A 311 -1.48 -14.50 24.25
N VAL A 312 -2.77 -14.49 24.61
CA VAL A 312 -3.88 -14.34 23.65
C VAL A 312 -3.90 -12.92 23.11
N VAL A 313 -4.11 -12.78 21.80
CA VAL A 313 -4.21 -11.48 21.14
C VAL A 313 -5.67 -11.03 21.15
N ASP A 314 -5.91 -9.81 21.58
CA ASP A 314 -7.20 -9.14 21.44
C ASP A 314 -7.16 -8.29 20.15
N PHE A 315 -7.81 -8.80 19.10
CA PHE A 315 -7.89 -8.12 17.81
C PHE A 315 -8.94 -7.01 17.77
N ASP A 316 -9.86 -6.96 18.74
CA ASP A 316 -10.91 -5.93 18.81
C ASP A 316 -10.42 -4.67 19.53
N ASP A 317 -9.34 -4.77 20.32
CA ASP A 317 -8.76 -3.64 21.05
C ASP A 317 -8.05 -2.65 20.11
N ASN A 318 -8.62 -1.46 19.96
CA ASN A 318 -8.06 -0.31 19.25
C ASN A 318 -7.52 0.79 20.17
N SER A 319 -7.44 0.56 21.49
CA SER A 319 -7.06 1.57 22.48
C SER A 319 -5.71 2.22 22.17
N LYS A 320 -4.79 1.46 21.56
CA LYS A 320 -3.54 1.98 21.03
C LYS A 320 -3.68 2.58 19.63
N THR A 321 -4.27 1.83 18.70
CA THR A 321 -4.43 2.24 17.30
C THR A 321 -5.44 1.34 16.59
N GLU A 322 -6.18 1.88 15.62
CA GLU A 322 -6.96 1.09 14.66
C GLU A 322 -6.13 0.55 13.47
N ASN A 323 -4.84 0.89 13.44
CA ASN A 323 -3.89 0.39 12.45
C ASN A 323 -2.97 -0.67 13.06
N THR A 324 -3.54 -1.59 13.85
CA THR A 324 -2.86 -2.83 14.22
C THR A 324 -2.59 -3.66 12.97
N ARG A 325 -1.44 -4.32 12.93
CA ARG A 325 -0.95 -4.98 11.72
C ARG A 325 -0.33 -6.33 12.01
N VAL A 326 -0.18 -7.11 10.95
CA VAL A 326 0.70 -8.27 10.92
C VAL A 326 1.43 -8.30 9.58
N SER A 327 2.73 -8.57 9.62
CA SER A 327 3.49 -8.97 8.43
C SER A 327 3.74 -10.47 8.46
N TYR A 328 3.61 -11.12 7.31
CA TYR A 328 3.95 -12.53 7.15
C TYR A 328 4.46 -12.76 5.73
N PRO A 329 5.36 -13.73 5.51
CA PRO A 329 5.79 -14.07 4.17
C PRO A 329 4.61 -14.69 3.41
N ILE A 330 4.54 -14.45 2.09
CA ILE A 330 3.31 -14.70 1.32
C ILE A 330 2.89 -16.17 1.34
N TYR A 331 3.86 -17.08 1.51
CA TYR A 331 3.63 -18.53 1.63
C TYR A 331 2.91 -18.93 2.93
N HIS A 332 2.63 -17.99 3.84
CA HIS A 332 1.73 -18.25 4.96
C HIS A 332 0.28 -18.45 4.53
N ILE A 333 -0.09 -17.88 3.38
CA ILE A 333 -1.34 -18.14 2.67
C ILE A 333 -1.12 -19.38 1.78
N ASP A 334 -2.05 -20.32 1.83
CA ASP A 334 -1.93 -21.58 1.07
C ASP A 334 -2.25 -21.36 -0.41
N ASN A 335 -3.33 -20.64 -0.70
CA ASN A 335 -3.86 -20.42 -2.05
C ASN A 335 -3.21 -19.22 -2.74
N ILE A 336 -1.95 -19.36 -3.12
CA ILE A 336 -1.18 -18.31 -3.81
C ILE A 336 -0.57 -18.81 -5.11
N VAL A 337 -0.21 -17.87 -5.99
CA VAL A 337 0.57 -18.17 -7.19
C VAL A 337 2.01 -18.51 -6.82
N LYS A 338 2.54 -19.60 -7.38
CA LYS A 338 3.91 -20.12 -7.15
C LYS A 338 4.48 -20.64 -8.49
N PRO A 339 5.81 -20.69 -8.68
CA PRO A 339 6.87 -20.32 -7.73
C PRO A 339 7.16 -18.82 -7.64
N VAL A 340 6.67 -18.02 -8.58
CA VAL A 340 6.86 -16.57 -8.64
C VAL A 340 5.50 -15.89 -8.58
N SER A 341 5.37 -14.84 -7.78
CA SER A 341 4.15 -14.06 -7.60
C SER A 341 3.83 -13.16 -8.81
N LYS A 342 3.47 -13.79 -9.94
CA LYS A 342 3.06 -13.11 -11.17
C LYS A 342 2.09 -13.95 -12.00
N ALA A 343 1.27 -13.29 -12.80
CA ALA A 343 0.33 -13.92 -13.72
C ALA A 343 0.20 -13.10 -15.01
N GLY A 344 -0.72 -13.49 -15.90
CA GLY A 344 -0.96 -12.77 -17.15
C GLY A 344 -1.58 -11.37 -16.97
N HIS A 345 -2.02 -10.79 -18.08
CA HIS A 345 -2.66 -9.47 -18.07
C HIS A 345 -3.98 -9.48 -17.30
N ALA A 346 -4.24 -8.41 -16.53
CA ALA A 346 -5.52 -8.21 -15.87
C ALA A 346 -6.65 -8.13 -16.91
N LYS A 347 -7.78 -8.76 -16.59
CA LYS A 347 -9.04 -8.68 -17.35
C LYS A 347 -10.08 -7.83 -16.65
N LYS A 348 -9.97 -7.70 -15.33
CA LYS A 348 -10.86 -6.90 -14.49
C LYS A 348 -10.03 -5.94 -13.64
N VAL A 349 -10.36 -4.66 -13.71
CA VAL A 349 -9.77 -3.58 -12.91
C VAL A 349 -10.83 -3.03 -11.99
N ILE A 350 -10.63 -3.12 -10.69
CA ILE A 350 -11.63 -2.79 -9.69
C ILE A 350 -11.12 -1.63 -8.84
N PHE A 351 -11.82 -0.51 -8.84
CA PHE A 351 -11.54 0.63 -7.98
C PHE A 351 -12.42 0.56 -6.74
N LEU A 352 -11.83 0.28 -5.58
CA LEU A 352 -12.53 0.22 -4.31
C LEU A 352 -12.60 1.62 -3.70
N THR A 353 -13.81 2.08 -3.45
CA THR A 353 -14.05 3.35 -2.77
C THR A 353 -14.88 3.14 -1.51
N ALA A 354 -14.38 3.56 -0.36
CA ALA A 354 -15.20 3.72 0.84
C ALA A 354 -15.90 5.09 0.84
N ASP A 355 -17.04 5.22 0.16
CA ASP A 355 -17.82 6.45 0.13
C ASP A 355 -18.58 6.66 1.45
N ALA A 356 -18.15 7.65 2.24
CA ALA A 356 -18.80 8.01 3.50
C ALA A 356 -20.05 8.90 3.31
N PHE A 357 -20.29 9.48 2.13
CA PHE A 357 -21.49 10.27 1.85
C PHE A 357 -22.70 9.39 1.57
N GLY A 358 -22.48 8.14 1.12
CA GLY A 358 -23.53 7.22 0.71
C GLY A 358 -24.22 7.66 -0.57
N VAL A 359 -23.45 8.13 -1.55
CA VAL A 359 -23.92 8.65 -2.84
C VAL A 359 -23.64 7.65 -3.96
N LEU A 360 -22.45 7.05 -3.95
CA LEU A 360 -22.01 6.14 -5.01
C LEU A 360 -22.74 4.80 -4.93
N PRO A 361 -23.08 4.19 -6.08
CA PRO A 361 -23.74 2.90 -6.12
C PRO A 361 -22.77 1.80 -5.61
N PRO A 362 -23.28 0.64 -5.14
CA PRO A 362 -22.43 -0.48 -4.76
C PRO A 362 -21.46 -0.92 -5.85
N VAL A 363 -21.88 -0.83 -7.12
CA VAL A 363 -21.04 -1.13 -8.28
C VAL A 363 -21.44 -0.31 -9.49
N SER A 364 -20.45 0.09 -10.28
CA SER A 364 -20.65 0.65 -11.62
C SER A 364 -19.65 0.09 -12.61
N LYS A 365 -20.09 -0.17 -13.84
CA LYS A 365 -19.20 -0.41 -14.97
C LYS A 365 -18.75 0.93 -15.51
N LEU A 366 -17.44 1.11 -15.68
CA LEU A 366 -16.86 2.37 -16.16
C LEU A 366 -16.55 2.30 -17.65
N THR A 367 -16.77 3.42 -18.34
CA THR A 367 -16.11 3.66 -19.62
C THR A 367 -14.59 3.82 -19.41
N LYS A 368 -13.80 3.77 -20.49
CA LYS A 368 -12.34 3.97 -20.40
C LYS A 368 -11.99 5.34 -19.82
N ASP A 369 -12.62 6.40 -20.31
CA ASP A 369 -12.37 7.75 -19.82
C ASP A 369 -12.82 7.92 -18.36
N GLN A 370 -13.93 7.30 -17.97
CA GLN A 370 -14.35 7.27 -16.56
C GLN A 370 -13.34 6.50 -15.69
N ALA A 371 -12.76 5.42 -16.18
CA ALA A 371 -11.74 4.68 -15.45
C ALA A 371 -10.52 5.56 -15.16
N GLU A 372 -10.03 6.31 -16.15
CA GLU A 372 -8.94 7.28 -15.96
C GLU A 372 -9.34 8.42 -15.02
N TYR A 373 -10.54 9.00 -15.20
CA TYR A 373 -11.06 10.07 -14.34
C TYR A 373 -11.16 9.65 -12.88
N HIS A 374 -11.75 8.48 -12.61
CA HIS A 374 -11.90 7.95 -11.26
C HIS A 374 -10.59 7.46 -10.66
N PHE A 375 -9.66 6.96 -11.48
CA PHE A 375 -8.29 6.63 -11.06
C PHE A 375 -7.51 7.87 -10.63
N LEU A 376 -7.52 8.94 -11.43
CA LEU A 376 -6.88 10.22 -11.10
C LEU A 376 -7.53 10.91 -9.91
N SER A 377 -8.86 10.87 -9.82
CA SER A 377 -9.60 11.37 -8.67
C SER A 377 -9.24 10.60 -7.40
N GLY A 378 -9.25 9.26 -7.47
CA GLY A 378 -8.96 8.38 -6.35
C GLY A 378 -9.80 8.68 -5.12
N PHE A 379 -11.09 8.99 -5.35
CA PHE A 379 -12.02 9.33 -4.28
C PHE A 379 -12.29 8.14 -3.38
N THR A 380 -12.10 8.32 -2.07
CA THR A 380 -12.42 7.33 -1.04
C THR A 380 -12.44 8.01 0.34
N ALA A 381 -12.33 7.25 1.44
CA ALA A 381 -12.16 7.76 2.78
C ALA A 381 -10.82 7.28 3.39
N LYS A 382 -10.13 8.16 4.11
CA LYS A 382 -9.09 7.76 5.06
C LYS A 382 -9.78 7.17 6.27
N LEU A 383 -9.65 5.85 6.45
CA LEU A 383 -10.09 5.17 7.66
C LEU A 383 -9.12 5.47 8.81
N ALA A 384 -9.62 5.41 10.03
CA ALA A 384 -8.86 5.79 11.21
C ALA A 384 -7.58 4.95 11.42
N GLY A 385 -6.58 5.59 12.04
CA GLY A 385 -5.25 5.04 12.29
C GLY A 385 -4.31 4.91 11.07
N THR A 386 -4.78 5.07 9.83
CA THR A 386 -3.92 4.85 8.62
C THR A 386 -2.80 5.88 8.45
N GLU A 387 -2.98 7.08 9.00
CA GLU A 387 -2.00 8.16 9.11
C GLU A 387 -2.10 8.79 10.49
N ARG A 388 -0.98 9.28 11.04
CA ARG A 388 -0.98 9.92 12.37
C ARG A 388 -1.97 11.09 12.41
N GLY A 389 -2.94 11.02 13.32
CA GLY A 389 -3.95 12.06 13.56
C GLY A 389 -5.33 11.84 12.91
N ILE A 390 -5.56 10.73 12.20
CA ILE A 390 -6.89 10.40 11.65
C ILE A 390 -7.67 9.50 12.61
N THR A 391 -8.79 9.99 13.15
CA THR A 391 -9.63 9.30 14.14
C THR A 391 -11.04 8.95 13.64
N GLU A 392 -11.49 9.53 12.52
CA GLU A 392 -12.80 9.26 11.92
C GLU A 392 -12.66 9.13 10.39
N PRO A 393 -13.55 8.36 9.70
CA PRO A 393 -13.55 8.26 8.24
C PRO A 393 -13.63 9.65 7.59
N THR A 394 -12.53 10.07 6.97
CA THR A 394 -12.40 11.39 6.36
C THR A 394 -12.41 11.25 4.84
N PRO A 395 -13.41 11.80 4.12
CA PRO A 395 -13.41 11.80 2.66
C PRO A 395 -12.11 12.40 2.11
N THR A 396 -11.57 11.77 1.06
CA THR A 396 -10.29 12.14 0.50
C THR A 396 -10.23 11.83 -0.99
N PHE A 397 -9.49 12.64 -1.73
CA PHE A 397 -9.10 12.39 -3.10
C PHE A 397 -7.61 12.03 -3.11
N SER A 398 -7.34 10.73 -3.18
CA SER A 398 -5.98 10.19 -3.19
C SER A 398 -5.68 9.67 -4.58
N ALA A 399 -5.14 10.54 -5.44
CA ALA A 399 -4.81 10.22 -6.83
C ALA A 399 -4.16 8.83 -7.00
N CYS A 400 -4.58 8.11 -8.03
CA CYS A 400 -4.18 6.73 -8.33
C CYS A 400 -4.46 5.74 -7.18
N PHE A 401 -5.41 6.10 -6.29
CA PHE A 401 -5.65 5.43 -5.01
C PHE A 401 -4.40 5.29 -4.13
N GLY A 402 -3.40 6.18 -4.28
CA GLY A 402 -2.07 6.00 -3.70
C GLY A 402 -1.20 7.25 -3.63
N ALA A 403 -1.79 8.46 -3.58
CA ALA A 403 -1.10 9.74 -3.71
C ALA A 403 0.16 9.91 -2.84
N ALA A 404 0.17 9.37 -1.62
CA ALA A 404 1.32 9.47 -0.71
C ALA A 404 2.60 8.77 -1.23
N PHE A 405 2.45 7.87 -2.20
CA PHE A 405 3.52 7.03 -2.74
C PHE A 405 3.91 7.41 -4.17
N LEU A 406 3.20 8.35 -4.79
CA LEU A 406 3.48 8.77 -6.17
C LEU A 406 4.73 9.67 -6.18
N SER A 407 5.68 9.30 -7.03
CA SER A 407 6.91 10.07 -7.25
C SER A 407 6.84 10.90 -8.55
N LEU A 408 5.96 10.54 -9.46
CA LEU A 408 5.71 11.23 -10.74
C LEU A 408 4.35 11.93 -10.73
N HIS A 409 4.07 12.66 -11.81
CA HIS A 409 2.76 13.31 -11.96
C HIS A 409 1.66 12.23 -12.13
N PRO A 410 0.48 12.36 -11.49
CA PRO A 410 -0.58 11.33 -11.54
C PRO A 410 -1.03 10.92 -12.95
N THR A 411 -1.00 11.84 -13.93
CA THR A 411 -1.35 11.51 -15.33
C THR A 411 -0.40 10.51 -15.98
N GLN A 412 0.87 10.44 -15.57
CA GLN A 412 1.80 9.44 -16.09
C GLN A 412 1.41 8.02 -15.66
N TYR A 413 0.90 7.85 -14.44
CA TYR A 413 0.39 6.55 -13.98
C TYR A 413 -0.91 6.19 -14.71
N ALA A 414 -1.79 7.17 -14.91
CA ALA A 414 -3.06 6.96 -15.61
C ALA A 414 -2.84 6.54 -17.07
N GLU A 415 -1.94 7.22 -17.79
CA GLU A 415 -1.61 6.92 -19.19
C GLU A 415 -1.08 5.48 -19.36
N VAL A 416 -0.14 5.07 -18.50
CA VAL A 416 0.41 3.71 -18.56
C VAL A 416 -0.65 2.67 -18.20
N LEU A 417 -1.48 2.93 -17.18
CA LEU A 417 -2.60 2.03 -16.84
C LEU A 417 -3.61 1.91 -17.99
N ALA A 418 -4.02 3.03 -18.59
CA ALA A 418 -4.97 3.08 -19.69
C ALA A 418 -4.46 2.31 -20.92
N LYS A 419 -3.15 2.42 -21.21
CA LYS A 419 -2.48 1.62 -22.24
C LYS A 419 -2.59 0.13 -21.93
N ARG A 420 -2.21 -0.31 -20.72
CA ARG A 420 -2.24 -1.72 -20.31
C ARG A 420 -3.66 -2.30 -20.35
N MET A 421 -4.66 -1.53 -19.92
CA MET A 421 -6.06 -1.92 -19.99
C MET A 421 -6.54 -2.04 -21.45
N THR A 422 -6.17 -1.10 -22.32
CA THR A 422 -6.55 -1.14 -23.73
C THR A 422 -5.94 -2.34 -24.45
N ASP A 423 -4.65 -2.60 -24.26
CA ASP A 423 -3.93 -3.70 -24.91
C ASP A 423 -4.47 -5.07 -24.47
N SER A 424 -4.90 -5.19 -23.22
CA SER A 424 -5.43 -6.44 -22.65
C SER A 424 -6.93 -6.64 -22.82
N GLY A 425 -7.66 -5.58 -23.23
CA GLY A 425 -9.12 -5.56 -23.26
C GLY A 425 -9.75 -5.61 -21.86
N ALA A 426 -9.06 -5.08 -20.85
CA ALA A 426 -9.56 -5.09 -19.47
C ALA A 426 -10.75 -4.14 -19.30
N GLU A 427 -11.69 -4.54 -18.45
CA GLU A 427 -12.85 -3.74 -18.07
C GLU A 427 -12.68 -3.19 -16.66
N ALA A 428 -13.16 -1.97 -16.43
CA ALA A 428 -13.05 -1.30 -15.15
C ALA A 428 -14.39 -1.15 -14.44
N TYR A 429 -14.35 -1.28 -13.11
CA TYR A 429 -15.51 -1.14 -12.24
C TYR A 429 -15.17 -0.25 -11.05
N LEU A 430 -16.13 0.56 -10.63
CA LEU A 430 -16.08 1.30 -9.36
C LEU A 430 -16.97 0.57 -8.35
N VAL A 431 -16.41 0.13 -7.23
CA VAL A 431 -17.12 -0.63 -6.20
C VAL A 431 -17.13 0.16 -4.89
N ASN A 432 -18.32 0.51 -4.41
CA ASN A 432 -18.49 1.18 -3.12
C ASN A 432 -18.45 0.14 -1.99
N THR A 433 -17.38 0.16 -1.20
CA THR A 433 -17.17 -0.64 0.03
C THR A 433 -17.46 0.15 1.31
N GLY A 434 -17.96 1.37 1.14
CA GLY A 434 -18.29 2.33 2.17
C GLY A 434 -19.75 2.23 2.58
N TRP A 435 -20.42 3.36 2.65
CA TRP A 435 -21.75 3.51 3.23
C TRP A 435 -22.82 3.72 2.14
N ASN A 436 -24.08 3.55 2.54
CA ASN A 436 -25.27 3.86 1.74
C ASN A 436 -26.16 4.91 2.44
N GLY A 437 -27.35 5.19 1.89
CA GLY A 437 -28.29 6.17 2.41
C GLY A 437 -28.81 5.91 3.82
N THR A 438 -28.71 4.67 4.31
CA THR A 438 -29.09 4.33 5.70
C THR A 438 -28.04 4.73 6.73
N GLY A 439 -26.87 5.20 6.29
CA GLY A 439 -25.72 5.45 7.17
C GLY A 439 -25.02 4.19 7.65
N LYS A 440 -25.34 3.03 7.09
CA LYS A 440 -24.65 1.75 7.34
C LYS A 440 -23.66 1.44 6.23
N ARG A 441 -22.59 0.74 6.60
CA ARG A 441 -21.63 0.19 5.64
C ARG A 441 -22.31 -0.90 4.80
N ILE A 442 -22.03 -0.93 3.50
CA ILE A 442 -22.47 -2.00 2.60
C ILE A 442 -21.92 -3.32 3.14
N SER A 443 -22.77 -4.36 3.20
CA SER A 443 -22.38 -5.63 3.81
C SER A 443 -21.26 -6.30 3.01
N ILE A 444 -20.37 -7.01 3.72
CA ILE A 444 -19.31 -7.78 3.09
C ILE A 444 -19.87 -8.89 2.21
N GLN A 445 -21.03 -9.47 2.57
CA GLN A 445 -21.71 -10.47 1.76
C GLN A 445 -22.15 -9.89 0.40
N ALA A 446 -22.80 -8.73 0.39
CA ALA A 446 -23.19 -8.06 -0.85
C ALA A 446 -21.98 -7.66 -1.69
N THR A 447 -20.92 -7.17 -1.03
CA THR A 447 -19.67 -6.79 -1.72
C THR A 447 -19.02 -8.01 -2.36
N ARG A 448 -18.92 -9.16 -1.67
CA ARG A 448 -18.39 -10.40 -2.25
C ARG A 448 -19.24 -10.91 -3.41
N ALA A 449 -20.57 -10.83 -3.33
CA ALA A 449 -21.45 -11.19 -4.45
C ALA A 449 -21.25 -10.28 -5.68
N ILE A 450 -21.04 -8.97 -5.46
CA ILE A 450 -20.69 -8.02 -6.52
C ILE A 450 -19.34 -8.39 -7.16
N ILE A 451 -18.32 -8.68 -6.34
CA ILE A 451 -17.02 -9.09 -6.84
C ILE A 451 -17.14 -10.41 -7.63
N ASP A 452 -17.90 -11.38 -7.14
CA ASP A 452 -18.16 -12.63 -7.86
C ASP A 452 -18.78 -12.37 -9.23
N ALA A 453 -19.81 -11.51 -9.30
CA ALA A 453 -20.46 -11.16 -10.56
C ALA A 453 -19.53 -10.44 -11.55
N ILE A 454 -18.59 -9.62 -11.05
CA ILE A 454 -17.55 -8.98 -11.87
C ILE A 454 -16.58 -10.03 -12.43
N LEU A 455 -16.13 -10.95 -11.57
CA LEU A 455 -15.06 -11.90 -11.89
C LEU A 455 -15.56 -13.05 -12.76
N ASP A 456 -16.80 -13.52 -12.55
CA ASP A 456 -17.41 -14.56 -13.37
C ASP A 456 -18.01 -14.03 -14.69
N GLY A 457 -18.14 -12.72 -14.81
CA GLY A 457 -18.62 -12.02 -16.00
C GLY A 457 -20.15 -11.91 -16.09
N SER A 458 -20.91 -12.41 -15.11
CA SER A 458 -22.38 -12.30 -15.11
C SER A 458 -22.89 -10.86 -15.04
N ILE A 459 -22.09 -9.92 -14.53
CA ILE A 459 -22.40 -8.47 -14.60
C ILE A 459 -22.53 -7.97 -16.04
N GLU A 460 -21.92 -8.64 -17.03
CA GLU A 460 -21.96 -8.22 -18.44
C GLU A 460 -23.31 -8.46 -19.11
N ASP A 461 -24.10 -9.39 -18.58
CA ASP A 461 -25.44 -9.71 -19.06
C ASP A 461 -26.54 -8.89 -18.35
N ALA A 462 -26.16 -8.02 -17.40
CA ALA A 462 -27.10 -7.21 -16.64
C ALA A 462 -27.66 -6.04 -17.47
N GLU A 463 -28.89 -5.64 -17.18
CA GLU A 463 -29.41 -4.35 -17.63
C GLU A 463 -28.79 -3.23 -16.80
N PHE A 464 -28.30 -2.18 -17.47
CA PHE A 464 -27.69 -1.03 -16.81
C PHE A 464 -28.57 0.20 -16.94
N VAL A 465 -28.60 0.98 -15.85
CA VAL A 465 -29.19 2.31 -15.80
C VAL A 465 -28.12 3.33 -15.41
N GLU A 466 -28.21 4.54 -15.95
CA GLU A 466 -27.27 5.60 -15.62
C GLU A 466 -27.68 6.31 -14.32
N LEU A 467 -26.73 6.47 -13.42
CA LEU A 467 -26.88 7.28 -12.23
C LEU A 467 -26.73 8.77 -12.60
N PRO A 468 -27.71 9.65 -12.28
CA PRO A 468 -27.62 11.07 -12.57
C PRO A 468 -26.39 11.74 -11.94
N TYR A 469 -25.98 12.87 -12.53
CA TYR A 469 -24.78 13.66 -12.20
C TYR A 469 -23.47 12.96 -12.53
N PHE A 470 -23.28 11.71 -12.10
CA PHE A 470 -22.03 10.96 -12.28
C PHE A 470 -21.95 10.21 -13.61
N ASN A 471 -23.10 9.99 -14.28
CA ASN A 471 -23.21 9.23 -15.53
C ASN A 471 -22.63 7.80 -15.41
N LEU A 472 -22.77 7.19 -14.23
CA LEU A 472 -22.25 5.87 -13.94
C LEU A 472 -23.27 4.79 -14.33
N ALA A 473 -22.84 3.78 -15.08
CA ALA A 473 -23.69 2.64 -15.44
C ALA A 473 -23.75 1.66 -14.25
N MET A 474 -24.90 1.60 -13.59
CA MET A 474 -25.17 0.68 -12.47
C MET A 474 -26.15 -0.43 -12.90
N PRO A 475 -25.91 -1.70 -12.52
CA PRO A 475 -26.79 -2.80 -12.88
C PRO A 475 -28.10 -2.73 -12.10
N THR A 476 -29.22 -3.12 -12.73
CA THR A 476 -30.55 -3.14 -12.07
C THR A 476 -30.74 -4.35 -11.16
N ALA A 477 -30.01 -5.44 -11.40
CA ALA A 477 -29.97 -6.65 -10.59
C ALA A 477 -28.64 -7.39 -10.81
N LEU A 478 -28.20 -8.16 -9.80
CA LEU A 478 -27.03 -9.04 -9.90
C LEU A 478 -27.29 -10.38 -9.19
N PRO A 479 -26.78 -11.50 -9.73
CA PRO A 479 -26.80 -12.78 -9.03
C PRO A 479 -26.13 -12.68 -7.64
N GLY A 480 -26.76 -13.29 -6.63
CA GLY A 480 -26.21 -13.34 -5.26
C GLY A 480 -26.39 -12.05 -4.43
N VAL A 481 -26.85 -10.95 -5.03
CA VAL A 481 -27.27 -9.75 -4.28
C VAL A 481 -28.74 -9.88 -3.94
N GLU A 482 -29.05 -10.32 -2.72
CA GLU A 482 -30.43 -10.65 -2.30
C GLU A 482 -31.42 -9.48 -2.39
N ASP A 483 -30.97 -8.29 -2.01
CA ASP A 483 -31.76 -7.06 -2.09
C ASP A 483 -31.26 -6.19 -3.24
N SER A 484 -31.88 -6.31 -4.42
CA SER A 484 -31.52 -5.53 -5.60
C SER A 484 -31.75 -4.03 -5.42
N SER A 485 -32.55 -3.59 -4.44
CA SER A 485 -32.80 -2.17 -4.21
C SER A 485 -31.52 -1.42 -3.82
N ILE A 486 -30.55 -2.10 -3.20
CA ILE A 486 -29.28 -1.47 -2.80
C ILE A 486 -28.43 -1.01 -3.99
N LEU A 487 -28.61 -1.63 -5.17
CA LEU A 487 -27.81 -1.34 -6.37
C LEU A 487 -28.06 0.08 -6.89
N ASP A 488 -29.25 0.61 -6.64
CA ASP A 488 -29.56 2.02 -6.82
C ASP A 488 -29.40 2.75 -5.47
N PRO A 489 -28.36 3.59 -5.29
CA PRO A 489 -28.06 4.21 -4.00
C PRO A 489 -29.21 5.08 -3.50
N ARG A 490 -30.07 5.59 -4.41
CA ARG A 490 -31.25 6.40 -4.08
C ARG A 490 -32.30 5.63 -3.29
N GLN A 491 -32.44 4.32 -3.52
CA GLN A 491 -33.47 3.51 -2.87
C GLN A 491 -33.14 3.20 -1.40
N THR A 492 -31.90 3.48 -0.97
CA THR A 492 -31.48 3.33 0.43
C THR A 492 -31.74 4.58 1.28
N TYR A 493 -32.22 5.67 0.69
CA TYR A 493 -32.65 6.88 1.38
C TYR A 493 -34.15 6.85 1.68
N ALA A 494 -34.55 7.46 2.80
CA ALA A 494 -35.96 7.67 3.10
C ALA A 494 -36.62 8.71 2.17
N ASP A 495 -35.84 9.73 1.75
CA ASP A 495 -36.22 10.74 0.77
C ASP A 495 -35.14 10.87 -0.29
N VAL A 496 -35.50 10.69 -1.56
CA VAL A 496 -34.58 10.80 -2.71
C VAL A 496 -33.98 12.21 -2.82
N ALA A 497 -34.65 13.24 -2.31
CA ALA A 497 -34.12 14.60 -2.27
C ALA A 497 -32.86 14.72 -1.38
N GLU A 498 -32.72 13.87 -0.36
CA GLU A 498 -31.50 13.82 0.46
C GLU A 498 -30.31 13.27 -0.32
N TRP A 499 -30.54 12.23 -1.13
CA TRP A 499 -29.52 11.73 -2.06
C TRP A 499 -29.16 12.81 -3.07
N ASP A 500 -30.15 13.52 -3.65
CA ASP A 500 -29.92 14.56 -4.65
C ASP A 500 -29.01 15.69 -4.15
N GLY A 501 -29.26 16.18 -2.92
CA GLY A 501 -28.42 17.19 -2.29
C GLY A 501 -26.98 16.72 -2.08
N LYS A 502 -26.80 15.54 -1.49
CA LYS A 502 -25.46 14.96 -1.27
C LYS A 502 -24.73 14.62 -2.57
N ALA A 503 -25.47 14.18 -3.59
CA ALA A 503 -24.92 13.85 -4.90
C ALA A 503 -24.36 15.09 -5.59
N LYS A 504 -25.06 16.23 -5.51
CA LYS A 504 -24.57 17.51 -6.03
C LYS A 504 -23.33 18.00 -5.29
N ASP A 505 -23.33 17.89 -3.96
CA ASP A 505 -22.17 18.26 -3.14
C ASP A 505 -20.94 17.41 -3.50
N LEU A 506 -21.11 16.09 -3.60
CA LEU A 506 -20.02 15.20 -3.99
C LEU A 506 -19.57 15.45 -5.43
N ALA A 507 -20.48 15.63 -6.37
CA ALA A 507 -20.15 15.96 -7.76
C ALA A 507 -19.31 17.25 -7.85
N LYS A 508 -19.67 18.28 -7.07
CA LYS A 508 -18.88 19.50 -6.96
C LYS A 508 -17.47 19.23 -6.43
N LEU A 509 -17.34 18.42 -5.38
CA LEU A 509 -16.03 18.05 -4.83
C LEU A 509 -15.15 17.32 -5.85
N PHE A 510 -15.74 16.46 -6.68
CA PHE A 510 -15.04 15.80 -7.79
C PHE A 510 -14.56 16.81 -8.83
N ILE A 511 -15.43 17.72 -9.28
CA ILE A 511 -15.10 18.78 -10.25
C ILE A 511 -13.96 19.65 -9.71
N ASP A 512 -14.12 20.22 -8.51
CA ASP A 512 -13.14 21.10 -7.86
C ASP A 512 -11.78 20.39 -7.66
N ASN A 513 -11.80 19.10 -7.27
CA ASN A 513 -10.58 18.31 -7.11
C ASN A 513 -9.87 18.05 -8.44
N PHE A 514 -10.61 17.84 -9.53
CA PHE A 514 -10.05 17.43 -10.80
C PHE A 514 -9.35 18.57 -11.56
N GLU A 515 -9.69 19.83 -11.27
CA GLU A 515 -9.06 21.01 -11.88
C GLU A 515 -7.52 20.95 -11.85
N LYS A 516 -6.94 20.42 -10.76
CA LYS A 516 -5.49 20.31 -10.58
C LYS A 516 -4.78 19.38 -11.59
N PHE A 517 -5.53 18.55 -12.31
CA PHE A 517 -4.98 17.68 -13.36
C PHE A 517 -5.14 18.25 -14.77
N THR A 518 -5.86 19.37 -14.91
CA THR A 518 -6.16 20.02 -16.21
C THR A 518 -5.03 20.93 -16.71
N ASP A 519 -3.85 20.83 -16.11
CA ASP A 519 -2.63 21.56 -16.48
C ASP A 519 -1.96 20.99 -17.75
N ASN A 520 -2.42 19.84 -18.22
CA ASN A 520 -2.01 19.17 -19.46
C ASN A 520 -3.23 18.74 -20.31
N GLU A 521 -3.00 18.40 -21.57
CA GLU A 521 -4.08 18.05 -22.51
C GLU A 521 -4.83 16.78 -22.13
N GLU A 522 -4.15 15.80 -21.53
CA GLU A 522 -4.77 14.55 -21.12
C GLU A 522 -5.79 14.78 -20.00
N GLY A 523 -5.43 15.52 -18.96
CA GLY A 523 -6.36 15.87 -17.90
C GLY A 523 -7.53 16.73 -18.38
N LYS A 524 -7.32 17.66 -19.33
CA LYS A 524 -8.43 18.46 -19.90
C LYS A 524 -9.45 17.59 -20.63
N ARG A 525 -9.00 16.58 -21.38
CA ARG A 525 -9.87 15.65 -22.11
C ARG A 525 -10.80 14.89 -21.17
N LEU A 526 -10.30 14.50 -19.99
CA LEU A 526 -11.02 13.67 -19.03
C LEU A 526 -12.11 14.40 -18.25
N VAL A 527 -12.20 15.73 -18.31
CA VAL A 527 -13.24 16.51 -17.59
C VAL A 527 -14.65 16.07 -18.00
N SER A 528 -14.87 15.73 -19.27
CA SER A 528 -16.18 15.28 -19.77
C SER A 528 -16.60 13.89 -19.27
N ALA A 529 -15.67 13.11 -18.71
CA ALA A 529 -15.94 11.81 -18.10
C ALA A 529 -16.27 11.91 -16.61
N GLY A 530 -16.14 13.10 -16.02
CA GLY A 530 -16.49 13.37 -14.64
C GLY A 530 -17.97 13.71 -14.43
N PRO A 531 -18.34 14.04 -13.18
CA PRO A 531 -19.69 14.47 -12.87
C PRO A 531 -20.07 15.79 -13.55
N THR A 532 -21.35 15.95 -13.89
CA THR A 532 -21.95 17.16 -14.46
C THR A 532 -23.10 17.63 -13.59
N LEU A 533 -23.11 18.92 -13.24
CA LEU A 533 -24.11 19.57 -12.38
C LEU A 533 -25.16 20.37 -13.15
#